data_AF-A0A351ZWZ9-F1
#
_entry.id   AF-A0A351ZWZ9-F1
#
_cell.length_a   1.000
_cell.length_b   1.000
_cell.length_c   1.000
_cell.angle_alpha   90.00
_cell.angle_beta   90.00
_cell.angle_gamma   90.00
#
_symmetry.space_group_name_H-M   'P 1'
#
loop_
_entity.id
_entity.type
_entity.pdbx_description
1 polymer ?
#
loop_
_entity_poly.entity_id
_entity_poly.type
_entity_poly.pdbx_seq_one_letter_code
_entity_poly.pdbx_strand_id
1 'polypeptide(L)'
;MIDTPSDTPTPAAAAEPTPNVRDRVIEAIKTVYDPEIPINIYELGLIYEVRVEDQTKVFITMTLTTPNCPSAQSLPREVEQVSRSVEGVESVQLELTFDPPWDKTMMSDAALFSIGLY
;
A
#
# COMPACT_ATOMS: atom_id res chain seq x y z
N MET A 1 30.64 -42.15 -0.79
CA MET A 1 29.35 -41.86 -1.44
C MET A 1 28.25 -41.99 -0.38
N ILE A 2 28.32 -41.16 0.66
CA ILE A 2 27.45 -41.23 1.84
C ILE A 2 26.40 -40.11 1.79
N ASP A 3 25.17 -40.54 2.06
CA ASP A 3 24.15 -39.88 2.89
C ASP A 3 23.59 -38.48 2.54
N THR A 4 22.26 -38.47 2.39
CA THR A 4 21.27 -37.40 2.60
C THR A 4 20.59 -36.85 1.33
N PRO A 5 19.31 -37.18 1.07
CA PRO A 5 18.45 -36.34 0.26
C PRO A 5 18.09 -35.09 1.08
N SER A 6 18.65 -33.94 0.70
CA SER A 6 18.29 -32.66 1.30
C SER A 6 16.87 -32.32 0.87
N ASP A 7 15.96 -32.52 1.82
CA ASP A 7 14.71 -31.80 1.96
C ASP A 7 14.97 -30.31 1.73
N THR A 8 14.36 -29.78 0.65
CA THR A 8 14.01 -28.37 0.59
C THR A 8 12.53 -28.34 0.21
N PRO A 9 11.64 -27.95 1.13
CA PRO A 9 10.29 -27.61 0.73
C PRO A 9 10.38 -26.36 -0.14
N THR A 10 10.05 -26.52 -1.42
CA THR A 10 9.55 -25.44 -2.27
C THR A 10 8.59 -24.60 -1.43
N PRO A 11 8.80 -23.29 -1.24
CA PRO A 11 7.78 -22.47 -0.62
C PRO A 11 6.62 -22.41 -1.61
N ALA A 12 5.63 -23.24 -1.30
CA ALA A 12 4.21 -23.07 -1.53
C ALA A 12 3.85 -22.02 -2.59
N ALA A 13 3.60 -22.51 -3.81
CA ALA A 13 2.49 -22.01 -4.61
C ALA A 13 1.20 -22.17 -3.76
N ALA A 14 0.88 -21.16 -2.96
CA ALA A 14 -0.36 -21.10 -2.20
C ALA A 14 -1.31 -20.12 -2.90
N ALA A 15 -2.26 -20.70 -3.62
CA ALA A 15 -3.51 -20.11 -4.13
C ALA A 15 -3.37 -18.75 -4.82
N GLU A 16 -3.48 -18.72 -6.16
CA GLU A 16 -3.87 -17.47 -6.84
C GLU A 16 -5.31 -17.16 -6.43
N PRO A 17 -5.56 -16.23 -5.48
CA PRO A 17 -6.92 -15.78 -5.26
C PRO A 17 -7.26 -15.01 -6.54
N THR A 18 -8.44 -15.22 -7.13
CA THR A 18 -8.98 -14.18 -8.02
C THR A 18 -8.81 -12.85 -7.29
N PRO A 19 -8.04 -11.88 -7.84
CA PRO A 19 -7.68 -10.69 -7.09
C PRO A 19 -8.98 -10.01 -6.72
N ASN A 20 -9.28 -10.00 -5.42
CA ASN A 20 -10.50 -9.40 -4.94
C ASN A 20 -10.38 -7.90 -5.17
N VAL A 21 -11.49 -7.16 -5.12
CA VAL A 21 -11.48 -5.70 -5.34
C VAL A 21 -10.43 -5.00 -4.46
N ARG A 22 -10.21 -5.52 -3.24
CA ARG A 22 -9.13 -5.10 -2.35
C ARG A 22 -7.74 -5.16 -2.99
N ASP A 23 -7.37 -6.29 -3.59
CA ASP A 23 -6.03 -6.48 -4.18
C ASP A 23 -5.85 -5.54 -5.37
N ARG A 24 -6.89 -5.40 -6.21
CA ARG A 24 -6.88 -4.45 -7.33
C ARG A 24 -6.73 -3.00 -6.86
N VAL A 25 -7.41 -2.62 -5.77
CA VAL A 25 -7.25 -1.31 -5.14
C VAL A 25 -5.82 -1.12 -4.62
N ILE A 26 -5.26 -2.10 -3.91
CA ILE A 26 -3.88 -2.02 -3.43
C ILE A 26 -2.90 -1.82 -4.59
N GLU A 27 -3.04 -2.58 -5.68
CA GLU A 27 -2.22 -2.41 -6.87
C GLU A 27 -2.40 -1.04 -7.53
N ALA A 28 -3.62 -0.49 -7.55
CA ALA A 28 -3.87 0.87 -8.04
C ALA A 28 -3.19 1.92 -7.14
N ILE A 29 -3.31 1.80 -5.82
CA ILE A 29 -2.64 2.70 -4.86
C ILE A 29 -1.12 2.64 -5.02
N LYS A 30 -0.56 1.47 -5.34
CA LYS A 30 0.88 1.31 -5.59
C LYS A 30 1.39 2.10 -6.81
N THR A 31 0.50 2.57 -7.68
CA THR A 31 0.88 3.43 -8.81
C THR A 31 1.05 4.90 -8.42
N VAL A 32 0.66 5.27 -7.19
CA VAL A 32 0.76 6.63 -6.66
C VAL A 32 2.10 6.78 -5.92
N TYR A 33 2.83 7.83 -6.28
CA TYR A 33 4.15 8.14 -5.72
C TYR A 33 4.10 9.47 -4.97
N ASP A 34 4.86 9.57 -3.89
CA ASP A 34 4.97 10.83 -3.17
C ASP A 34 5.81 11.85 -4.01
N PRO A 35 5.37 13.11 -4.14
CA PRO A 35 6.07 14.10 -4.96
C PRO A 35 7.37 14.62 -4.32
N GLU A 36 7.52 14.46 -3.01
CA GLU A 36 8.75 14.84 -2.28
C GLU A 36 9.73 13.67 -2.20
N ILE A 37 9.23 12.44 -2.07
CA ILE A 37 10.03 11.21 -2.03
C ILE A 37 9.56 10.30 -3.18
N PRO A 38 10.40 9.99 -4.19
CA PRO A 38 10.01 9.23 -5.38
C PRO A 38 9.86 7.72 -5.11
N ILE A 39 9.09 7.38 -4.07
CA ILE A 39 8.73 6.04 -3.63
C ILE A 39 7.20 5.99 -3.55
N ASN A 40 6.68 4.80 -3.82
CA ASN A 40 5.28 4.47 -3.70
C ASN A 40 4.76 4.68 -2.27
N ILE A 41 3.60 5.34 -2.14
CA ILE A 41 2.99 5.66 -0.85
C ILE A 41 2.62 4.43 0.00
N TYR A 42 2.36 3.30 -0.65
CA TYR A 42 2.11 2.01 0.01
C TYR A 42 3.40 1.47 0.66
N GLU A 43 4.51 1.51 -0.08
CA GLU A 43 5.84 1.08 0.42
C GLU A 43 6.42 2.05 1.46
N LEU A 44 6.09 3.34 1.33
CA LEU A 44 6.40 4.36 2.34
C LEU A 44 5.64 4.14 3.66
N GLY A 45 4.60 3.30 3.67
CA GLY A 45 3.77 3.08 4.85
C GLY A 45 2.84 4.25 5.16
N LEU A 46 2.45 5.05 4.15
CA LEU A 46 1.45 6.12 4.32
C LEU A 46 0.02 5.58 4.36
N ILE A 47 -0.19 4.35 3.93
CA ILE A 47 -1.49 3.66 3.96
C ILE A 47 -1.55 2.82 5.24
N TYR A 48 -2.44 3.18 6.16
CA TYR A 48 -2.61 2.46 7.43
C TYR A 48 -3.60 1.30 7.30
N GLU A 49 -4.72 1.52 6.61
CA GLU A 49 -5.73 0.50 6.43
C GLU A 49 -6.36 0.60 5.04
N VAL A 50 -6.59 -0.56 4.41
CA VAL A 50 -7.45 -0.69 3.23
C VAL A 50 -8.48 -1.75 3.54
N ARG A 51 -9.72 -1.31 3.73
CA ARG A 51 -10.89 -2.16 4.01
C ARG A 51 -11.84 -2.10 2.82
N VAL A 52 -12.40 -3.24 2.46
CA VAL A 52 -13.41 -3.33 1.41
C VAL A 52 -14.64 -4.02 1.97
N GLU A 53 -15.78 -3.34 1.88
CA GLU A 53 -17.09 -3.86 2.26
C GLU A 53 -17.87 -4.26 1.01
N ASP A 54 -18.53 -5.42 1.06
CA ASP A 54 -19.38 -5.96 -0.02
C ASP A 54 -18.69 -6.09 -1.39
N GLN A 55 -17.35 -5.98 -1.45
CA GLN A 55 -16.56 -5.87 -2.66
C GLN A 55 -16.87 -4.65 -3.54
N THR A 56 -17.63 -3.67 -3.06
CA THR A 56 -17.98 -2.46 -3.84
C THR A 56 -17.61 -1.17 -3.14
N LYS A 57 -17.55 -1.16 -1.81
CA LYS A 57 -17.20 0.03 -1.02
C LYS A 57 -15.80 -0.11 -0.46
N VAL A 58 -14.95 0.86 -0.76
CA VAL A 58 -13.55 0.87 -0.37
C VAL A 58 -13.33 1.97 0.66
N PHE A 59 -12.79 1.59 1.81
CA PHE A 59 -12.40 2.50 2.88
C PHE A 59 -10.88 2.48 2.99
N ILE A 60 -10.27 3.66 2.89
CA ILE A 60 -8.82 3.82 2.93
C ILE A 60 -8.49 4.79 4.05
N THR A 61 -7.71 4.35 5.02
CA THR A 61 -7.14 5.21 6.05
C THR A 61 -5.69 5.46 5.70
N MET A 62 -5.34 6.73 5.50
CA MET A 62 -3.96 7.13 5.16
C MET A 62 -3.49 8.32 5.99
N THR A 63 -2.19 8.55 5.94
CA THR A 63 -1.52 9.68 6.56
C THR A 63 -0.64 10.40 5.55
N LEU A 64 -0.01 11.50 5.98
CA LEU A 64 0.92 12.28 5.15
C LEU A 64 2.25 12.42 5.90
N THR A 65 3.32 12.51 5.13
CA THR A 65 4.66 12.81 5.64
C THR A 65 4.71 14.17 6.35
N THR A 66 3.92 15.15 5.88
CA THR A 66 3.77 16.46 6.52
C THR A 66 2.34 17.02 6.45
N PRO A 67 1.77 17.55 7.56
CA PRO A 67 0.39 18.04 7.60
C PRO A 67 0.19 19.40 6.92
N ASN A 68 1.26 20.17 6.68
CA ASN A 68 1.18 21.56 6.22
C ASN A 68 1.65 21.77 4.77
N CYS A 69 1.93 20.72 4.00
CA CYS A 69 2.39 20.87 2.62
C CYS A 69 1.20 20.95 1.64
N PRO A 70 1.12 21.96 0.76
CA PRO A 70 0.03 22.08 -0.22
C PRO A 70 -0.01 20.90 -1.21
N SER A 71 1.15 20.29 -1.51
CA SER A 71 1.25 19.08 -2.34
C SER A 71 0.62 17.86 -1.67
N ALA A 72 0.63 17.81 -0.33
CA ALA A 72 0.12 16.70 0.45
C ALA A 72 -1.42 16.64 0.45
N GLN A 73 -2.12 17.72 0.05
CA GLN A 73 -3.57 17.69 -0.16
C GLN A 73 -3.99 17.03 -1.49
N SER A 74 -3.07 16.96 -2.45
CA SER A 74 -3.33 16.35 -3.76
C SER A 74 -3.27 14.82 -3.70
N LEU A 75 -2.35 14.28 -2.87
CA LEU A 75 -2.15 12.84 -2.68
C LEU A 75 -3.43 12.09 -2.29
N PRO A 76 -4.18 12.49 -1.24
CA PRO A 76 -5.44 11.87 -0.88
C PRO A 76 -6.43 11.81 -2.05
N ARG A 77 -6.55 12.89 -2.83
CA ARG A 77 -7.44 12.91 -3.98
C ARG A 77 -7.00 11.95 -5.08
N GLU A 78 -5.71 11.88 -5.33
CA GLU A 78 -5.15 10.97 -6.32
C GLU A 78 -5.39 9.51 -5.92
N VAL A 79 -5.16 9.17 -4.66
CA VAL A 79 -5.47 7.84 -4.08
C VAL A 79 -6.95 7.49 -4.22
N GLU A 80 -7.84 8.42 -3.87
CA GLU A 80 -9.27 8.23 -4.03
C GLU A 80 -9.64 7.99 -5.50
N GLN A 81 -9.09 8.79 -6.41
CA GLN A 81 -9.37 8.71 -7.84
C GLN A 81 -8.89 7.40 -8.45
N VAL A 82 -7.66 6.96 -8.17
CA VAL A 82 -7.15 5.69 -8.70
C VAL A 82 -7.94 4.51 -8.13
N SER A 83 -8.28 4.54 -6.84
CA SER A 83 -9.07 3.50 -6.19
C SER A 83 -10.48 3.43 -6.77
N ARG A 84 -11.09 4.57 -7.08
CA ARG A 84 -12.41 4.66 -7.71
C ARG A 84 -12.40 4.22 -9.16
N SER A 85 -11.25 4.30 -9.83
CA SER A 85 -11.09 3.84 -11.22
C SER A 85 -10.98 2.32 -11.33
N VAL A 86 -10.86 1.61 -10.19
CA VAL A 86 -10.85 0.15 -10.16
C VAL A 86 -12.23 -0.40 -10.50
N GLU A 87 -12.27 -1.32 -11.46
CA GLU A 87 -13.50 -2.02 -11.86
C GLU A 87 -14.09 -2.81 -10.69
N GLY A 88 -15.38 -2.54 -10.40
CA GLY A 88 -16.12 -3.14 -9.28
C GLY A 88 -16.28 -2.21 -8.08
N VAL A 89 -15.53 -1.11 -8.02
CA VAL A 89 -15.67 -0.10 -6.95
C VAL A 89 -16.83 0.84 -7.26
N GLU A 90 -17.81 0.89 -6.35
CA GLU A 90 -18.96 1.78 -6.42
C GLU A 90 -18.69 3.09 -5.66
N SER A 91 -18.03 2.98 -4.51
CA SER A 91 -17.73 4.12 -3.64
C SER A 91 -16.36 3.96 -2.99
N VAL A 92 -15.63 5.07 -2.90
CA VAL A 92 -14.37 5.16 -2.16
C VAL A 92 -14.54 6.21 -1.08
N GLN A 93 -14.17 5.86 0.14
CA GLN A 93 -14.15 6.76 1.27
C GLN A 93 -12.74 6.77 1.84
N LEU A 94 -12.08 7.91 1.68
CA LEU A 94 -10.72 8.11 2.16
C LEU A 94 -10.75 8.95 3.43
N GLU A 95 -10.13 8.41 4.48
CA GLU A 95 -9.95 9.07 5.76
C GLU A 95 -8.48 9.43 5.94
N LEU A 96 -8.24 10.72 6.17
CA LEU A 96 -6.91 11.24 6.46
C LEU A 96 -6.74 11.34 7.97
N THR A 97 -5.80 10.58 8.53
CA THR A 97 -5.44 10.65 9.95
C THR A 97 -3.98 11.06 10.12
N PHE A 98 -3.72 11.83 11.18
CA PHE A 98 -2.38 12.18 11.65
C PHE A 98 -2.08 11.56 13.02
N ASP A 99 -2.98 10.70 13.50
CA ASP A 99 -2.83 9.97 14.75
C ASP A 99 -2.94 8.46 14.47
N PRO A 100 -1.86 7.69 14.70
CA PRO A 100 -0.53 8.13 15.13
C PRO A 100 0.20 8.93 14.02
N PRO A 101 1.14 9.83 14.38
CA PRO A 101 1.97 10.52 13.39
C PRO A 101 2.86 9.51 12.67
N TRP A 102 3.01 9.67 11.35
CA TRP A 102 3.88 8.83 10.55
C TRP A 102 5.35 9.02 10.96
N ASP A 103 6.09 7.93 11.07
CA ASP A 103 7.54 7.93 11.27
C ASP A 103 8.20 6.98 10.26
N LYS A 104 9.47 7.22 9.95
CA LYS A 104 10.29 6.41 9.05
C LYS A 104 10.38 4.95 9.47
N THR A 105 10.17 4.64 10.75
CA THR A 105 10.06 3.26 11.24
C THR A 105 8.88 2.49 10.66
N MET A 106 7.91 3.16 10.03
CA MET A 106 6.77 2.53 9.36
C MET A 106 7.04 2.13 7.90
N MET A 107 8.20 2.48 7.34
CA MET A 107 8.60 2.07 5.99
C MET A 107 8.88 0.56 5.94
N SER A 108 8.57 -0.08 4.82
CA SER A 108 8.94 -1.49 4.58
C SER A 108 10.47 -1.67 4.57
N ASP A 109 10.97 -2.86 4.91
CA ASP A 109 12.41 -3.17 4.83
C ASP A 109 13.00 -2.90 3.43
N ALA A 110 12.19 -3.11 2.39
CA ALA A 110 12.55 -2.81 1.01
C ALA A 110 12.70 -1.28 0.76
N ALA A 111 11.79 -0.47 1.31
CA ALA A 111 11.86 0.98 1.22
C ALA A 111 13.07 1.56 1.98
N LEU A 112 13.38 1.01 3.17
CA LEU A 112 14.57 1.38 3.96
C LEU A 112 15.89 1.11 3.22
N PHE A 113 15.97 -0.01 2.50
CA PHE A 113 17.15 -0.35 1.68
C PHE A 113 17.32 0.60 0.49
N SER A 114 16.21 0.98 -0.16
CA SER A 114 16.22 1.85 -1.35
C SER A 114 16.73 3.27 -1.05
N ILE A 115 16.53 3.77 0.17
CA ILE A 115 16.97 5.11 0.59
C ILE A 115 18.38 5.16 1.20
N GLY A 116 19.11 4.04 1.22
CA GLY A 116 20.54 4.03 1.54
C GLY A 116 20.90 4.15 3.03
N LEU A 117 20.04 3.68 3.94
CA LEU A 117 20.31 3.67 5.39
C LEU A 117 21.00 2.37 5.88
N TYR A 118 22.05 1.91 5.18
CA TYR A 118 22.98 0.91 5.70
C TYR A 118 24.40 1.10 5.17
#